data_AF-A0A0F9ICB6-F1
#
_entry.id   AF-A0A0F9ICB6-F1
#
_cell.length_a   1.000
_cell.length_b   1.000
_cell.length_c   1.000
_cell.angle_alpha   90.00
_cell.angle_beta   90.00
_cell.angle_gamma   90.00
#
_symmetry.space_group_name_H-M   'P 1'
#
loop_
_entity.id
_entity.type
_entity.pdbx_description
1 polymer ?
#
loop_
_entity_poly.entity_id
_entity_poly.type
_entity_poly.pdbx_seq_one_letter_code
_entity_poly.pdbx_strand_id
1 'polypeptide(L)' 'IPDQWEIQILTRILKKAEIYIVSNLKEEEIGNIGLKYANTVEGAIKQGLERHGEDASILILPNGPQILPILK' A
#
# COMPACT_ATOMS: atom_id res chain seq x y z
N ILE A 1 2.13 24.60 -6.05
CA ILE A 1 1.31 24.28 -4.85
C ILE A 1 2.18 23.42 -3.95
N PRO A 2 2.27 23.68 -2.64
CA PRO A 2 2.96 22.78 -1.71
C PRO A 2 2.45 21.34 -1.88
N ASP A 3 3.33 20.35 -1.72
CA ASP A 3 3.03 18.92 -1.69
C ASP A 3 2.46 18.30 -2.99
N GLN A 4 2.51 19.05 -4.10
CA GLN A 4 1.93 18.64 -5.37
C GLN A 4 2.58 17.36 -5.93
N TRP A 5 3.89 17.22 -5.80
CA TRP A 5 4.60 16.09 -6.40
C TRP A 5 4.36 14.81 -5.59
N GLU A 6 4.24 14.87 -4.27
CA GLU A 6 3.92 13.75 -3.39
C GLU A 6 2.57 13.14 -3.78
N ILE A 7 1.53 13.98 -3.92
CA ILE A 7 0.19 13.53 -4.34
C ILE A 7 0.22 12.95 -5.75
N GLN A 8 0.99 13.54 -6.67
CA GLN A 8 1.13 12.99 -8.03
C GLN A 8 1.75 11.59 -8.03
N ILE A 9 2.79 11.36 -7.22
CA ILE A 9 3.40 10.03 -7.09
C ILE A 9 2.42 9.04 -6.46
N LEU A 10 1.75 9.40 -5.36
CA LEU A 10 0.74 8.53 -4.74
C LEU A 10 -0.37 8.15 -5.72
N THR A 11 -0.92 9.14 -6.44
CA THR A 11 -1.99 8.92 -7.42
C THR A 11 -1.53 7.99 -8.55
N ARG A 12 -0.27 8.10 -9.01
CA ARG A 12 0.29 7.20 -10.02
C ARG A 12 0.33 5.74 -9.56
N ILE A 13 0.57 5.49 -8.28
CA ILE A 13 0.60 4.13 -7.70
C ILE A 13 -0.84 3.63 -7.52
N LEU A 14 -1.73 4.44 -6.97
CA LEU A 14 -3.15 4.09 -6.76
C LEU A 14 -3.89 3.72 -8.06
N LYS A 15 -3.46 4.27 -9.21
CA LYS A 15 -3.99 3.87 -10.52
C LYS A 15 -3.64 2.44 -10.93
N LYS A 16 -2.67 1.79 -10.28
CA LYS A 16 -2.14 0.47 -10.64
C LYS A 16 -2.31 -0.57 -9.54
N ALA A 17 -2.41 -0.16 -8.29
CA ALA A 17 -2.44 -1.05 -7.14
C ALA A 17 -3.39 -0.52 -6.06
N GLU A 18 -4.03 -1.44 -5.34
CA GLU A 18 -4.68 -1.11 -4.08
C GLU A 18 -3.63 -1.06 -2.97
N ILE A 19 -3.68 -0.03 -2.15
CA ILE A 19 -2.70 0.20 -1.09
C ILE A 19 -3.41 0.11 0.25
N TYR A 20 -2.98 -0.85 1.05
CA TYR A 20 -3.39 -1.00 2.45
C TYR A 20 -2.33 -0.38 3.36
N ILE A 21 -2.78 0.43 4.32
CA ILE A 21 -1.92 1.04 5.34
C ILE A 21 -2.18 0.35 6.68
N VAL A 22 -1.10 -0.13 7.28
CA VAL A 22 -1.05 -0.61 8.66
C VAL A 22 -0.21 0.38 9.44
N SER A 23 -0.84 1.11 10.36
CA SER A 23 -0.18 2.15 11.16
C SER A 23 -0.96 2.42 12.45
N ASN A 24 -0.47 3.34 13.28
CA ASN A 24 -1.19 3.80 14.46
C ASN A 24 -2.28 4.85 14.15
N LEU A 25 -2.44 5.24 12.89
CA LEU A 25 -3.56 6.08 12.46
C LEU A 25 -4.86 5.28 12.55
N LYS A 26 -5.93 5.96 12.94
CA LYS A 26 -7.29 5.43 12.85
C LYS A 26 -7.76 5.47 11.40
N GLU A 27 -8.74 4.63 11.08
CA GLU A 27 -9.32 4.56 9.73
C GLU A 27 -9.86 5.92 9.27
N GLU A 28 -10.52 6.67 10.16
CA GLU A 28 -11.05 8.00 9.85
C GLU A 28 -9.96 9.04 9.53
N GLU A 29 -8.72 8.83 10.00
CA GLU A 29 -7.60 9.76 9.81
C GLU A 29 -6.95 9.61 8.42
N ILE A 30 -7.14 8.48 7.74
CA ILE A 30 -6.65 8.28 6.37
C ILE A 30 -7.38 9.19 5.38
N GLY A 31 -8.64 9.53 5.67
CA GLY A 31 -9.46 10.37 4.82
C GLY A 31 -9.75 9.76 3.45
N ASN A 32 -10.04 10.60 2.45
CA ASN A 32 -10.57 10.19 1.15
C ASN A 32 -9.51 10.17 0.03
N ILE A 33 -8.26 9.83 0.36
CA ILE A 33 -7.14 9.85 -0.61
C ILE A 33 -6.94 8.52 -1.36
N GLY A 34 -7.85 7.55 -1.18
CA GLY A 34 -7.85 6.26 -1.90
C GLY A 34 -7.01 5.16 -1.26
N LEU A 35 -6.42 5.41 -0.10
CA LEU A 35 -5.74 4.41 0.71
C LEU A 35 -6.77 3.59 1.52
N LYS A 36 -6.51 2.30 1.70
CA LYS A 36 -7.34 1.41 2.51
C LYS A 36 -6.70 1.20 3.87
N TYR A 37 -7.50 1.15 4.92
CA TYR A 37 -7.04 0.83 6.27
C TYR A 37 -6.92 -0.67 6.49
N ALA A 38 -5.93 -1.10 7.27
CA ALA A 38 -5.86 -2.44 7.84
C ALA A 38 -5.25 -2.39 9.25
N ASN A 39 -5.86 -3.12 10.20
CA ASN A 39 -5.40 -3.18 11.59
C ASN A 39 -4.06 -3.92 11.73
N THR A 40 -3.81 -4.94 10.92
CA THR A 40 -2.60 -5.76 10.98
C THR A 40 -2.11 -6.11 9.57
N VAL A 41 -0.83 -6.47 9.48
CA VAL A 41 -0.21 -6.91 8.22
C VAL A 41 -0.89 -8.20 7.73
N GLU A 42 -1.20 -9.13 8.63
CA GLU A 42 -1.91 -10.38 8.31
C GLU A 42 -3.31 -10.10 7.75
N GLY A 43 -4.02 -9.11 8.32
CA GLY A 43 -5.33 -8.68 7.80
C GLY A 43 -5.23 -8.08 6.40
N ALA A 44 -4.20 -7.31 6.11
CA ALA A 44 -3.94 -6.78 4.77
C ALA A 44 -3.56 -7.89 3.78
N ILE A 45 -2.72 -8.85 4.19
CA ILE A 45 -2.34 -10.00 3.38
C ILE A 45 -3.59 -10.84 3.05
N LYS A 46 -4.44 -11.13 4.04
CA LYS A 46 -5.68 -11.87 3.82
C LYS A 46 -6.57 -11.20 2.77
N GLN A 47 -6.80 -9.89 2.88
CA GLN A 47 -7.56 -9.15 1.87
C GLN A 47 -6.91 -9.19 0.48
N GLY A 48 -5.58 -9.13 0.42
CA GLY A 48 -4.83 -9.28 -0.82
C GLY A 48 -5.01 -10.66 -1.46
N LEU A 49 -4.89 -11.74 -0.68
CA LEU A 49 -5.06 -13.12 -1.15
C LEU A 49 -6.50 -13.41 -1.58
N GLU A 50 -7.51 -12.92 -0.85
CA GLU A 50 -8.92 -13.03 -1.25
C GLU A 50 -9.17 -12.42 -2.65
N ARG A 51 -8.43 -11.35 -2.99
CA ARG A 51 -8.54 -10.66 -4.28
C ARG A 51 -7.70 -11.31 -5.38
N HIS A 52 -6.49 -11.75 -5.06
CA HIS A 52 -5.49 -12.17 -6.05
C HIS A 52 -5.36 -13.70 -6.17
N GLY A 53 -6.04 -14.45 -5.31
CA GLY A 53 -5.97 -15.90 -5.19
C GLY A 53 -5.08 -16.34 -4.02
N GLU A 54 -5.48 -17.42 -3.36
CA GLU A 54 -4.77 -17.99 -2.20
C GLU A 54 -3.34 -18.46 -2.55
N ASP A 55 -3.11 -18.86 -3.80
CA ASP A 55 -1.79 -19.30 -4.29
C ASP A 55 -0.92 -18.13 -4.80
N ALA A 56 -1.34 -16.88 -4.60
CA ALA A 56 -0.58 -15.71 -5.07
C ALA A 56 0.80 -15.62 -4.37
N SER A 57 1.83 -15.29 -5.16
CA SER A 57 3.17 -15.07 -4.63
C SER A 57 3.26 -13.73 -3.90
N ILE A 58 3.86 -13.73 -2.70
CA ILE A 58 4.07 -12.53 -1.90
C ILE A 58 5.54 -12.13 -1.95
N LEU A 59 5.80 -10.90 -2.38
CA LEU A 59 7.12 -10.27 -2.28
C LEU A 59 7.22 -9.46 -0.98
N ILE A 60 8.24 -9.74 -0.17
CA ILE A 60 8.51 -9.02 1.07
C ILE A 60 9.72 -8.11 0.87
N LEU A 61 9.53 -6.80 1.06
CA LEU A 61 10.58 -5.78 0.99
C LEU A 61 10.72 -5.08 2.35
N PRO A 62 11.52 -5.63 3.28
CA PRO A 62 11.78 -4.95 4.56
C PRO A 62 12.54 -3.63 4.30
N ASN A 63 12.31 -2.60 5.12
CA ASN A 63 12.98 -1.29 4.96
C ASN A 63 12.81 -0.65 3.56
N GLY A 64 11.60 -0.66 3.01
CA GLY A 64 11.28 -0.20 1.64
C GLY A 64 12.00 1.09 1.16
N PRO A 65 12.06 2.18 1.95
CA PRO A 65 12.75 3.41 1.53
C PRO A 65 14.26 3.26 1.30
N GLN A 66 14.89 2.22 1.84
CA GLN A 66 16.33 1.96 1.73
C GLN A 66 16.67 0.98 0.60
N ILE A 67 15.66 0.43 -0.09
CA ILE A 67 15.85 -0.57 -1.14
C ILE A 67 15.55 0.02 -2.52
N LEU A 68 16.50 -0.11 -3.44
CA LEU A 68 16.27 0.12 -4.86
C LEU A 68 15.94 -1.23 -5.54
N PRO A 69 14.69 -1.45 -5.98
CA PRO A 69 14.34 -2.67 -6.70
C PRO A 69 14.98 -2.65 -8.10
N ILE A 70 15.71 -3.71 -8.45
CA ILE A 70 16.31 -3.89 -9.76
C ILE A 70 15.46 -4.91 -10.52
N LEU A 71 15.01 -4.53 -11.72
CA LEU A 71 14.41 -5.48 -12.65
C LEU A 71 15.54 -6.28 -13.31
N LYS A 72 15.49 -7.61 -13.18
CA LYS A 72 16.35 -8.50 -13.95
C LYS A 72 15.75 -8.75 -15.32
#